data_AF-A0A9E4C4K7-F1
#
_entry.id   AF-A0A9E4C4K7-F1
#
_cell.length_a   1.000
_cell.length_b   1.000
_cell.length_c   1.000
_cell.angle_alpha   90.00
_cell.angle_beta   90.00
_cell.angle_gamma   90.00
#
_symmetry.space_group_name_H-M   'P 1'
#
loop_
_entity.id
_entity.type
_entity.pdbx_description
1 polymer ?
#
loop_
_entity_poly.entity_id
_entity_poly.type
_entity_poly.pdbx_seq_one_letter_code
_entity_poly.pdbx_strand_id
1 'polypeptide(L)'
;MQKATIDDRDWSALTLGERIRHVELEGYLVIPDLLSPEHIARLKAQAETWETTPRDYSPHQRGKSQIQFEGGAVTDLIAHAPTVDFLRQVFGDEIVFLSYGYDR
;
A
#
# COMPACT_ATOMS: atom_id res chain seq x y z
N MET A 1 26.82 -10.48 10.94
CA MET A 1 25.57 -9.95 10.33
C MET A 1 24.92 -11.08 9.57
N GLN A 2 23.69 -11.47 9.92
CA GLN A 2 22.98 -12.52 9.19
C GLN A 2 22.63 -11.96 7.80
N LYS A 3 22.96 -12.70 6.74
CA LYS A 3 22.63 -12.31 5.38
C LYS A 3 21.10 -12.30 5.25
N ALA A 4 20.53 -11.20 4.77
CA ALA A 4 19.10 -11.14 4.49
C ALA A 4 18.74 -12.26 3.49
N THR A 5 17.77 -13.09 3.84
CA THR A 5 17.21 -14.09 2.94
C THR A 5 16.30 -13.35 1.96
N ILE A 6 16.57 -13.49 0.67
CA ILE A 6 15.68 -12.96 -0.38
C ILE A 6 14.53 -13.94 -0.53
N ASP A 7 13.32 -13.42 -0.48
CA ASP A 7 12.11 -14.16 -0.80
C ASP A 7 11.86 -14.10 -2.31
N ASP A 8 12.04 -15.24 -2.98
CA ASP A 8 11.95 -15.40 -4.42
C ASP A 8 10.64 -16.07 -4.88
N ARG A 9 9.64 -16.14 -4.01
CA ARG A 9 8.32 -16.70 -4.33
C ARG A 9 7.65 -15.95 -5.47
N ASP A 10 7.00 -16.71 -6.35
CA ASP A 10 6.04 -16.15 -7.31
C ASP A 10 4.73 -15.80 -6.59
N TRP A 11 4.64 -14.56 -6.13
CA TRP A 11 3.46 -14.02 -5.45
C TRP A 11 2.18 -14.06 -6.30
N SER A 12 2.32 -14.04 -7.63
CA SER A 12 1.17 -14.07 -8.53
C SER A 12 0.51 -15.46 -8.57
N ALA A 13 1.30 -16.52 -8.33
CA ALA A 13 0.85 -17.90 -8.37
C ALA A 13 0.08 -18.35 -7.11
N LEU A 14 0.11 -17.56 -6.04
CA LEU A 14 -0.61 -17.89 -4.81
C LEU A 14 -2.13 -17.88 -5.05
N THR A 15 -2.78 -18.96 -4.66
CA THR A 15 -4.25 -19.05 -4.57
C THR A 15 -4.79 -18.11 -3.49
N LEU A 16 -6.10 -17.84 -3.51
CA LEU A 16 -6.73 -17.01 -2.47
C LEU A 16 -6.51 -17.58 -1.06
N GLY A 17 -6.64 -18.89 -0.87
CA GLY A 17 -6.43 -19.53 0.43
C GLY A 17 -4.99 -19.40 0.93
N GLU A 18 -4.01 -19.52 0.03
CA GLU A 18 -2.60 -19.31 0.37
C GLU A 18 -2.29 -17.86 0.71
N ARG A 19 -2.90 -16.89 -0.01
CA ARG A 19 -2.78 -15.47 0.30
C ARG A 19 -3.33 -15.14 1.69
N ILE A 20 -4.52 -15.65 2.04
CA ILE A 20 -5.13 -15.46 3.37
C ILE A 20 -4.22 -16.07 4.45
N ARG A 21 -3.85 -17.34 4.30
CA ARG A 21 -2.95 -18.04 5.23
C ARG A 21 -1.64 -17.27 5.43
N HIS A 22 -1.09 -16.69 4.36
CA HIS A 22 0.16 -15.96 4.42
C HIS A 22 0.05 -14.68 5.26
N VAL A 23 -1.02 -13.90 5.09
CA VAL A 23 -1.28 -12.74 5.95
C VAL A 23 -1.45 -13.17 7.41
N GLU A 24 -2.17 -14.27 7.66
CA GLU A 24 -2.42 -14.77 9.02
C GLU A 24 -1.15 -15.26 9.74
N LEU A 25 -0.24 -15.92 9.02
CA LEU A 25 0.96 -16.51 9.61
C LEU A 25 2.17 -15.57 9.61
N GLU A 26 2.36 -14.82 8.52
CA GLU A 26 3.55 -13.98 8.33
C GLU A 26 3.27 -12.49 8.58
N GLY A 27 1.99 -12.09 8.67
CA GLY A 27 1.59 -10.71 8.94
C GLY A 27 1.66 -9.76 7.73
N TYR A 28 1.93 -10.27 6.52
CA TYR A 28 1.98 -9.45 5.30
C TYR A 28 1.59 -10.26 4.05
N LEU A 29 1.34 -9.57 2.93
CA LEU A 29 1.18 -10.18 1.62
C LEU A 29 1.66 -9.20 0.54
N VAL A 30 2.33 -9.71 -0.48
CA VAL A 30 2.63 -8.94 -1.70
C VAL A 30 1.58 -9.30 -2.75
N ILE A 31 0.90 -8.29 -3.27
CA ILE A 31 -0.05 -8.42 -4.39
C ILE A 31 0.59 -7.73 -5.60
N PRO A 32 1.19 -8.49 -6.54
CA PRO A 32 1.79 -7.90 -7.74
C PRO A 32 0.71 -7.26 -8.62
N ASP A 33 1.10 -6.24 -9.38
CA ASP A 33 0.28 -5.58 -10.39
C ASP A 33 -1.08 -5.03 -9.90
N LEU A 34 -1.20 -4.74 -8.59
CA LEU A 34 -2.40 -4.16 -8.00
C LEU A 34 -2.74 -2.78 -8.59
N LEU A 35 -1.71 -2.02 -8.97
CA LEU A 35 -1.84 -0.72 -9.63
C LEU A 35 -1.24 -0.80 -11.03
N SER A 36 -1.96 -0.26 -12.01
CA SER A 36 -1.44 -0.15 -13.37
C SER A 36 -0.27 0.85 -13.46
N PRO A 37 0.59 0.75 -14.48
CA PRO A 37 1.63 1.74 -14.72
C PRO A 37 1.09 3.18 -14.83
N GLU A 38 -0.11 3.34 -15.37
CA GLU A 38 -0.79 4.64 -15.47
C GLU A 38 -1.21 5.19 -14.10
N HIS A 39 -1.79 4.35 -13.23
CA HIS A 39 -2.10 4.73 -11.85
C HIS A 39 -0.83 5.22 -11.14
N ILE A 40 0.26 4.47 -11.25
CA ILE A 40 1.55 4.81 -10.65
C ILE A 40 2.08 6.14 -11.21
N ALA A 41 2.02 6.35 -12.53
CA ALA A 41 2.48 7.58 -13.15
C ALA A 41 1.69 8.81 -12.65
N ARG A 42 0.37 8.71 -12.57
CA ARG A 42 -0.50 9.79 -12.04
C ARG A 42 -0.21 10.10 -10.58
N LEU A 43 -0.02 9.07 -9.75
CA LEU A 43 0.31 9.22 -8.33
C LEU A 43 1.67 9.91 -8.13
N LYS A 44 2.69 9.50 -8.90
CA LYS A 44 4.02 10.12 -8.87
C LYS A 44 3.97 11.59 -9.28
N ALA A 45 3.32 11.88 -10.42
CA ALA A 45 3.17 13.25 -10.90
C ALA A 45 2.45 14.15 -9.88
N GLN A 46 1.40 13.63 -9.23
CA GLN A 46 0.71 14.35 -8.15
C GLN A 46 1.65 14.59 -6.96
N ALA A 47 2.34 13.55 -6.49
CA ALA A 47 3.22 13.61 -5.34
C ALA A 47 4.44 14.51 -5.53
N GLU A 48 4.90 14.71 -6.78
CA GLU A 48 5.98 15.64 -7.13
C GLU A 48 5.62 17.10 -6.88
N THR A 49 4.32 17.45 -6.89
CA THR A 49 3.85 18.82 -6.64
C THR A 49 3.80 19.20 -5.16
N TRP A 50 3.97 18.22 -4.26
CA TRP A 50 3.77 18.40 -2.84
C TRP A 50 5.01 18.89 -2.10
N GLU A 51 4.81 19.92 -1.28
CA GLU A 51 5.76 20.23 -0.22
C GLU A 51 5.71 19.15 0.87
N THR A 52 6.89 18.74 1.36
CA THR A 52 7.03 17.65 2.34
C THR A 52 7.81 18.11 3.57
N THR A 53 7.40 17.63 4.74
CA THR A 53 8.05 17.92 6.02
C THR A 53 8.93 16.75 6.43
N PRO A 54 10.15 16.97 6.95
CA PRO A 54 10.99 15.90 7.46
C PRO A 54 10.37 15.22 8.68
N ARG A 55 10.66 13.92 8.86
CA ARG A 55 10.39 13.20 10.11
C ARG A 55 11.52 13.45 11.10
N ASP A 56 11.19 13.51 12.38
CA ASP A 56 12.15 13.69 13.48
C ASP A 56 12.91 12.39 13.80
N TYR A 57 12.31 11.24 13.51
CA TYR A 57 12.88 9.92 13.76
C TYR A 57 13.71 9.34 12.61
N SER A 58 13.76 9.97 11.43
CA SER A 58 14.52 9.46 10.27
C SER A 58 15.04 10.59 9.38
N PRO A 59 16.35 10.67 9.12
CA PRO A 59 16.92 11.67 8.21
C PRO A 59 16.59 11.39 6.74
N HIS A 60 16.14 10.18 6.42
CA HIS A 60 15.83 9.74 5.06
C HIS A 60 14.34 9.80 4.73
N GLN A 61 13.48 10.13 5.70
CA GLN A 61 12.04 10.10 5.52
C GLN A 61 11.43 11.50 5.61
N ARG A 62 10.58 11.81 4.65
CA ARG A 62 9.77 13.04 4.63
C ARG A 62 8.36 12.70 4.17
N GLY A 63 7.37 13.42 4.66
CA GLY A 63 5.98 13.14 4.31
C GLY A 63 5.12 14.37 4.12
N LYS A 64 3.88 14.14 3.69
CA LYS A 64 2.83 15.16 3.66
C LYS A 64 1.63 14.63 4.43
N SER A 65 1.13 15.45 5.35
CA SER A 65 -0.06 15.12 6.14
C SER A 65 -1.33 15.44 5.34
N GLN A 66 -2.44 14.80 5.72
CA GLN A 66 -3.78 15.10 5.22
C GLN A 66 -3.97 14.89 3.70
N ILE A 67 -3.17 14.00 3.09
CA ILE A 67 -3.23 13.72 1.65
C ILE A 67 -4.60 13.19 1.18
N GLN A 68 -5.42 12.65 2.07
CA GLN A 68 -6.78 12.23 1.75
C GLN A 68 -7.66 13.37 1.23
N PHE A 69 -7.32 14.63 1.56
CA PHE A 69 -8.08 15.82 1.16
C PHE A 69 -7.51 16.54 -0.07
N GLU A 70 -6.44 16.02 -0.68
CA GLU A 70 -5.81 16.64 -1.86
C GLU A 70 -6.62 16.44 -3.15
N GLY A 71 -7.52 15.46 -3.18
CA GLY A 71 -8.27 15.08 -4.36
C GLY A 71 -7.42 14.32 -5.38
N GLY A 72 -8.00 14.05 -6.56
CA GLY A 72 -7.30 13.39 -7.66
C GLY A 72 -6.89 11.94 -7.35
N ALA A 73 -5.79 11.49 -7.98
CA ALA A 73 -5.40 10.09 -7.98
C ALA A 73 -5.13 9.52 -6.58
N VAL A 74 -4.59 10.33 -5.66
CA VAL A 74 -4.35 9.89 -4.28
C VAL A 74 -5.65 9.65 -3.51
N THR A 75 -6.70 10.45 -3.73
CA THR A 75 -8.00 10.25 -3.09
C THR A 75 -8.73 9.07 -3.73
N ASP A 76 -8.58 8.86 -5.04
CA ASP A 76 -9.15 7.70 -5.76
C ASP A 76 -8.63 6.34 -5.24
N LEU A 77 -7.46 6.32 -4.59
CA LEU A 77 -6.92 5.12 -3.93
C LEU A 77 -7.63 4.78 -2.62
N ILE A 78 -8.33 5.72 -1.99
CA ILE A 78 -9.11 5.44 -0.79
C ILE A 78 -10.21 4.46 -1.16
N ALA A 79 -10.26 3.32 -0.46
CA ALA A 79 -11.16 2.22 -0.79
C ALA A 79 -11.00 1.69 -2.23
N HIS A 80 -9.78 1.70 -2.77
CA HIS A 80 -9.45 1.06 -4.05
C HIS A 80 -10.02 -0.37 -4.10
N ALA A 81 -10.94 -0.61 -5.04
CA ALA A 81 -11.80 -1.81 -5.03
C ALA A 81 -11.01 -3.14 -4.97
N PRO A 82 -9.95 -3.36 -5.78
CA PRO A 82 -9.13 -4.57 -5.66
C PRO A 82 -8.54 -4.81 -4.27
N THR A 83 -8.17 -3.74 -3.56
CA THR A 83 -7.65 -3.83 -2.19
C THR A 83 -8.76 -4.19 -1.21
N VAL A 84 -9.91 -3.51 -1.29
CA VAL A 84 -11.05 -3.75 -0.41
C VAL A 84 -11.62 -5.15 -0.62
N ASP A 85 -11.71 -5.63 -1.86
CA ASP A 85 -12.22 -6.96 -2.18
C ASP A 85 -11.37 -8.06 -1.54
N PHE A 86 -10.04 -7.92 -1.56
CA PHE A 86 -9.16 -8.84 -0.83
C PHE A 86 -9.33 -8.71 0.69
N LEU A 87 -9.33 -7.49 1.23
CA LEU A 87 -9.48 -7.26 2.66
C LEU A 87 -10.80 -7.83 3.19
N ARG A 88 -11.89 -7.83 2.40
CA ARG A 88 -13.16 -8.48 2.76
C ARG A 88 -13.04 -9.99 2.91
N GLN A 89 -12.19 -10.63 2.10
CA GLN A 89 -11.92 -12.07 2.26
C GLN A 89 -11.17 -12.37 3.56
N VAL A 90 -10.39 -11.43 4.07
CA VAL A 90 -9.59 -11.60 5.31
C VAL A 90 -10.38 -11.22 6.56
N PHE A 91 -11.09 -10.08 6.53
CA PHE A 91 -11.70 -9.47 7.71
C PHE A 91 -13.25 -9.53 7.73
N GLY A 92 -13.88 -9.91 6.62
CA GLY A 92 -15.33 -9.80 6.43
C GLY A 92 -15.76 -8.40 5.96
N ASP A 93 -17.06 -8.12 6.05
CA ASP A 93 -17.66 -6.96 5.37
C ASP A 93 -17.54 -5.63 6.14
N GLU A 94 -17.24 -5.67 7.43
CA GLU A 94 -17.21 -4.49 8.32
C GLU A 94 -15.80 -3.88 8.42
N ILE A 95 -15.31 -3.34 7.31
CA ILE A 95 -13.98 -2.70 7.24
C ILE A 95 -14.12 -1.19 7.46
N VAL A 96 -13.32 -0.66 8.39
CA VAL A 96 -13.24 0.78 8.68
C VAL A 96 -11.89 1.33 8.22
N PHE A 97 -11.92 2.39 7.41
CA PHE A 97 -10.72 3.12 7.01
C PHE A 97 -10.31 4.12 8.10
N LEU A 98 -9.16 3.90 8.71
CA LEU A 98 -8.71 4.69 9.88
C LEU A 98 -7.66 5.75 9.55
N SER A 99 -6.76 5.49 8.62
CA SER A 99 -5.62 6.37 8.37
C SER A 99 -5.17 6.33 6.91
N TYR A 100 -4.57 7.45 6.49
CA TYR A 100 -3.96 7.61 5.17
C TYR A 100 -2.73 8.48 5.29
N GLY A 101 -1.66 8.13 4.58
CA GLY A 101 -0.39 8.81 4.71
C GLY A 101 0.49 8.64 3.48
N TYR A 102 1.40 9.59 3.32
CA TYR A 102 2.43 9.58 2.29
C TYR A 102 3.77 9.95 2.90
N ASP A 103 4.76 9.13 2.60
CA ASP A 103 6.15 9.28 3.00
C ASP A 103 7.05 8.87 1.81
N ARG A 104 8.18 9.55 1.67
CA ARG A 104 9.25 9.25 0.71
C ARG A 104 10.64 9.46 1.32
#